data_AF-A0A955RVE8-F1
#
_entry.id   AF-A0A955RVE8-F1
#
_cell.length_a   1.000
_cell.length_b   1.000
_cell.length_c   1.000
_cell.angle_alpha   90.00
_cell.angle_beta   90.00
_cell.angle_gamma   90.00
#
_symmetry.space_group_name_H-M   'P 1'
#
loop_
_entity.id
_entity.type
_entity.pdbx_description
1 polymer ?
#
loop_
_entity_poly.entity_id
_entity_poly.type
_entity_poly.pdbx_seq_one_letter_code
_entity_poly.pdbx_strand_id
1 'polypeptide(L)'
;AWKAKICVLAQWISHFTRRRTGIEIHPGAEIGKGVFIDHGMGVVIGETAIVGNNVTMFQQVTLGGTGKETGKRHPTIGENVVIGAGAKVLGNILVEKNVFIGANAVVVRDVPEGSTVVGVPGRVVAAGGRRVEGISLDHTHLPDPIAKSLEVLQHEIDVIEDAIKDHRGSIDAKKKN
;
A
#
# COMPACT_ATOMS: atom_id res chain seq x y z
N ALA A 1 -10.32 0.13 29.20
CA ALA A 1 -11.18 1.34 29.16
C ALA A 1 -12.27 1.23 28.09
N TRP A 2 -11.93 1.13 26.79
CA TRP A 2 -12.92 1.00 25.71
C TRP A 2 -13.81 -0.25 25.80
N LYS A 3 -13.19 -1.44 25.94
CA LYS A 3 -13.90 -2.71 26.19
C LYS A 3 -14.69 -2.72 27.51
N ALA A 4 -14.33 -1.84 28.46
CA ALA A 4 -15.04 -1.66 29.74
C ALA A 4 -16.14 -0.57 29.66
N LYS A 5 -16.47 -0.07 28.46
CA LYS A 5 -17.45 0.99 28.19
C LYS A 5 -17.17 2.35 28.87
N ILE A 6 -15.95 2.56 29.36
CA ILE A 6 -15.50 3.86 29.87
C ILE A 6 -14.90 4.67 28.70
N CYS A 7 -15.76 5.06 27.76
CA CYS A 7 -15.35 5.63 26.48
C CYS A 7 -14.62 6.97 26.64
N VAL A 8 -15.09 7.84 27.54
CA VAL A 8 -14.50 9.16 27.80
C VAL A 8 -13.04 9.06 28.25
N LEU A 9 -12.75 8.13 29.18
CA LEU A 9 -11.38 7.92 29.66
C LEU A 9 -10.47 7.37 28.55
N ALA A 10 -10.96 6.42 27.75
CA ALA A 10 -10.21 5.86 26.63
C ALA A 10 -9.86 6.93 25.58
N GLN A 11 -10.82 7.81 25.28
CA GLN A 11 -10.66 8.90 24.33
C GLN A 11 -9.70 9.97 24.85
N TRP A 12 -9.79 10.31 26.14
CA TRP A 12 -8.85 11.21 26.80
C TRP A 12 -7.42 10.68 26.77
N ILE A 13 -7.21 9.39 27.08
CA ILE A 13 -5.89 8.75 26.99
C ILE A 13 -5.37 8.80 25.55
N SER A 14 -6.19 8.46 24.56
CA SER A 14 -5.79 8.51 23.14
C SER A 14 -5.36 9.93 22.72
N HIS A 15 -6.14 10.96 23.05
CA HIS A 15 -5.79 12.35 22.76
C HIS A 15 -4.55 12.83 23.50
N PHE A 16 -4.36 12.40 24.75
CA PHE A 16 -3.17 12.69 25.53
C PHE A 16 -1.92 12.07 24.91
N THR A 17 -1.99 10.79 24.53
CA THR A 17 -0.92 10.06 23.85
C THR A 17 -0.61 10.68 22.50
N ARG A 18 -1.63 11.04 21.70
CA ARG A 18 -1.48 11.75 20.43
C ARG A 18 -0.70 13.05 20.61
N ARG A 19 -1.07 13.88 21.59
CA ARG A 19 -0.37 15.14 21.88
C ARG A 19 1.08 14.92 22.35
N ARG A 20 1.37 13.82 23.06
CA ARG A 20 2.70 13.52 23.61
C ARG A 20 3.64 12.84 22.61
N THR A 21 3.10 11.97 21.75
CA THR A 21 3.90 11.07 20.89
C THR A 21 3.76 11.37 19.40
N GLY A 22 2.71 12.08 18.99
CA GLY A 22 2.35 12.26 17.58
C GLY A 22 1.72 11.02 16.93
N ILE A 23 1.49 9.93 17.69
CA ILE A 23 0.84 8.70 17.24
C ILE A 23 -0.64 8.76 17.62
N GLU A 24 -1.52 8.61 16.64
CA GLU A 24 -2.97 8.55 16.83
C GLU A 24 -3.47 7.12 16.65
N ILE A 25 -3.84 6.48 17.76
CA ILE A 25 -4.48 5.15 17.74
C ILE A 25 -5.85 5.29 18.36
N HIS A 26 -6.90 5.05 17.58
CA HIS A 26 -8.25 5.03 18.10
C HIS A 26 -8.40 3.86 19.09
N PRO A 27 -9.03 4.06 20.27
CA PRO A 27 -9.14 3.03 21.30
C PRO A 27 -9.99 1.81 20.89
N GLY A 28 -10.76 1.93 19.81
CA GLY A 28 -11.51 0.84 19.19
C GLY A 28 -10.71 -0.05 18.23
N ALA A 29 -9.51 0.38 17.83
CA ALA A 29 -8.67 -0.40 16.92
C ALA A 29 -8.22 -1.71 17.59
N GLU A 30 -8.15 -2.77 16.80
CA GLU A 30 -7.64 -4.06 17.25
C GLU A 30 -6.17 -4.19 16.84
N ILE A 31 -5.28 -4.36 17.82
CA ILE A 31 -3.84 -4.42 17.61
C ILE A 31 -3.31 -5.77 18.07
N GLY A 32 -2.67 -6.49 17.16
CA GLY A 32 -2.02 -7.79 17.41
C GLY A 32 -0.75 -7.68 18.25
N LYS A 33 -0.06 -8.81 18.40
CA LYS A 33 1.21 -8.89 19.13
C LYS A 33 2.39 -8.57 18.21
N GLY A 34 3.45 -8.00 18.77
CA GLY A 34 4.67 -7.71 17.99
C GLY A 34 4.50 -6.58 16.98
N VAL A 35 3.51 -5.70 17.17
CA VAL A 35 3.37 -4.49 16.34
C VAL A 35 4.48 -3.51 16.71
N PHE A 36 5.31 -3.17 15.71
CA PHE A 36 6.41 -2.25 15.85
C PHE A 36 6.11 -0.96 15.08
N ILE A 37 6.11 0.17 15.78
CA ILE A 37 5.92 1.49 15.18
C ILE A 37 7.27 2.22 15.25
N ASP A 38 7.97 2.29 14.13
CA ASP A 38 9.22 3.02 14.01
C ASP A 38 8.95 4.49 13.65
N HIS A 39 9.71 5.39 14.27
CA HIS A 39 9.57 6.84 14.09
C HIS A 39 8.11 7.35 14.15
N GLY A 40 7.27 6.84 15.04
CA GLY A 40 5.79 6.90 14.96
C GLY A 40 5.07 8.24 14.77
N MET A 41 5.76 9.38 14.69
CA MET A 41 5.17 10.67 14.37
C MET A 41 4.29 10.60 13.11
N GLY A 42 3.03 11.02 13.25
CA GLY A 42 2.06 11.06 12.16
C GLY A 42 1.42 9.72 11.81
N VAL A 43 1.68 8.65 12.59
CA VAL A 43 0.96 7.39 12.44
C VAL A 43 -0.49 7.58 12.89
N VAL A 44 -1.45 7.16 12.06
CA VAL A 44 -2.89 7.26 12.32
C VAL A 44 -3.54 5.90 12.11
N ILE A 45 -4.18 5.35 13.15
CA ILE A 45 -4.90 4.08 13.13
C ILE A 45 -6.35 4.34 13.53
N GLY A 46 -7.27 4.18 12.57
CA GLY A 46 -8.68 4.49 12.77
C GLY A 46 -9.47 3.44 13.57
N GLU A 47 -10.69 3.81 13.93
CA GLU A 47 -11.53 3.09 14.91
C GLU A 47 -11.73 1.60 14.62
N THR A 48 -12.02 1.26 13.38
CA THR A 48 -12.37 -0.12 13.00
C THR A 48 -11.20 -0.83 12.33
N ALA A 49 -9.98 -0.30 12.47
CA ALA A 49 -8.79 -0.93 11.93
C ALA A 49 -8.47 -2.20 12.73
N ILE A 50 -8.06 -3.24 12.01
CA ILE A 50 -7.57 -4.48 12.60
C ILE A 50 -6.14 -4.64 12.13
N VAL A 51 -5.19 -4.75 13.05
CA VAL A 51 -3.76 -4.94 12.78
C VAL A 51 -3.36 -6.31 13.31
N GLY A 52 -2.86 -7.16 12.43
CA GLY A 52 -2.38 -8.50 12.74
C GLY A 52 -1.09 -8.52 13.58
N ASN A 53 -0.49 -9.71 13.70
CA ASN A 53 0.75 -9.88 14.45
C ASN A 53 1.98 -9.46 13.62
N ASN A 54 3.05 -9.07 14.31
CA ASN A 54 4.37 -8.77 13.71
C ASN A 54 4.32 -7.73 12.59
N VAL A 55 3.43 -6.73 12.72
CA VAL A 55 3.30 -5.65 11.74
C VAL A 55 4.30 -4.55 12.06
N THR A 56 5.06 -4.12 11.06
CA THR A 56 5.96 -2.96 11.17
C THR A 56 5.36 -1.77 10.44
N MET A 57 5.27 -0.62 11.11
CA MET A 57 4.79 0.64 10.54
C MET A 57 5.81 1.74 10.77
N PHE A 58 6.12 2.50 9.72
CA PHE A 58 6.98 3.66 9.81
C PHE A 58 6.17 4.95 10.07
N GLN A 59 6.86 6.08 10.21
CA GLN A 59 6.28 7.40 10.37
C GLN A 59 5.22 7.71 9.30
N GLN A 60 4.24 8.54 9.65
CA GLN A 60 3.23 9.07 8.72
C GLN A 60 2.35 8.02 8.02
N VAL A 61 2.35 6.76 8.48
CA VAL A 61 1.43 5.72 8.01
C VAL A 61 0.00 6.04 8.42
N THR A 62 -0.97 5.83 7.53
CA THR A 62 -2.40 6.00 7.85
C THR A 62 -3.18 4.74 7.50
N LEU A 63 -3.86 4.18 8.49
CA LEU A 63 -4.90 3.16 8.35
C LEU A 63 -6.26 3.88 8.50
N GLY A 64 -6.73 4.44 7.39
CA GLY A 64 -7.82 5.42 7.35
C GLY A 64 -9.10 4.90 6.68
N GLY A 65 -10.21 5.59 6.89
CA GLY A 65 -11.44 5.35 6.16
C GLY A 65 -11.57 6.21 4.91
N THR A 66 -12.48 5.84 4.01
CA THR A 66 -12.80 6.61 2.79
C THR A 66 -13.98 7.57 2.98
N GLY A 67 -14.63 7.56 4.15
CA GLY A 67 -15.75 8.43 4.50
C GLY A 67 -17.11 8.03 3.90
N LYS A 68 -17.18 6.97 3.09
CA LYS A 68 -18.42 6.52 2.41
C LYS A 68 -19.18 5.43 3.16
N GLU A 69 -18.55 4.80 4.15
CA GLU A 69 -19.06 3.59 4.79
C GLU A 69 -19.36 3.82 6.28
N THR A 70 -20.48 3.26 6.73
CA THR A 70 -20.85 3.20 8.16
C THR A 70 -20.43 1.84 8.73
N GLY A 71 -19.97 1.82 9.98
CA GLY A 71 -19.46 0.60 10.61
C GLY A 71 -17.98 0.32 10.29
N LYS A 72 -17.67 -0.91 9.82
CA LYS A 72 -16.32 -1.34 9.44
C LYS A 72 -15.92 -0.60 8.15
N ARG A 73 -14.93 0.28 8.27
CA ARG A 73 -14.56 1.29 7.24
C ARG A 73 -13.06 1.57 7.17
N HIS A 74 -12.27 0.91 8.02
CA HIS A 74 -10.82 1.01 8.07
C HIS A 74 -10.21 -0.34 7.68
N PRO A 75 -8.91 -0.39 7.31
CA PRO A 75 -8.30 -1.60 6.79
C PRO A 75 -8.22 -2.74 7.81
N THR A 76 -8.04 -3.95 7.27
CA THR A 76 -7.60 -5.13 8.01
C THR A 76 -6.22 -5.51 7.49
N ILE A 77 -5.21 -5.45 8.36
CA ILE A 77 -3.81 -5.73 8.07
C ILE A 77 -3.46 -7.13 8.58
N GLY A 78 -2.96 -7.98 7.70
CA GLY A 78 -2.54 -9.35 8.00
C GLY A 78 -1.27 -9.43 8.84
N GLU A 79 -0.81 -10.65 9.07
CA GLU A 79 0.41 -10.95 9.82
C GLU A 79 1.69 -10.69 8.98
N ASN A 80 2.78 -10.27 9.63
CA ASN A 80 4.09 -10.02 9.01
C ASN A 80 4.02 -8.98 7.87
N VAL A 81 3.17 -7.96 8.02
CA VAL A 81 3.06 -6.87 7.05
C VAL A 81 4.02 -5.74 7.41
N VAL A 82 4.70 -5.19 6.41
CA VAL A 82 5.54 -4.00 6.54
C VAL A 82 4.90 -2.84 5.80
N ILE A 83 4.71 -1.71 6.48
CA ILE A 83 4.10 -0.52 5.92
C ILE A 83 5.11 0.61 5.94
N GLY A 84 5.65 0.93 4.76
CA GLY A 84 6.66 1.96 4.55
C GLY A 84 6.20 3.36 4.94
N ALA A 85 7.19 4.24 5.16
CA ALA A 85 6.96 5.60 5.63
C ALA A 85 5.97 6.36 4.74
N GLY A 86 5.01 7.05 5.35
CA GLY A 86 4.04 7.88 4.64
C GLY A 86 2.95 7.13 3.88
N ALA A 87 2.94 5.79 3.85
CA ALA A 87 1.93 5.03 3.13
C ALA A 87 0.51 5.26 3.69
N LYS A 88 -0.49 5.24 2.80
CA LYS A 88 -1.91 5.43 3.13
C LYS A 88 -2.67 4.18 2.70
N VAL A 89 -3.26 3.48 3.66
CA VAL A 89 -4.12 2.30 3.42
C VAL A 89 -5.53 2.73 3.80
N LEU A 90 -6.42 2.81 2.81
CA LEU A 90 -7.69 3.53 2.95
C LEU A 90 -8.89 2.63 2.61
N GLY A 91 -9.88 2.62 3.49
CA GLY A 91 -11.15 1.92 3.33
C GLY A 91 -11.21 0.57 4.02
N ASN A 92 -12.36 -0.10 3.93
CA ASN A 92 -12.53 -1.46 4.38
C ASN A 92 -11.91 -2.44 3.37
N ILE A 93 -10.58 -2.51 3.37
CA ILE A 93 -9.79 -3.39 2.51
C ILE A 93 -8.97 -4.38 3.34
N LEU A 94 -8.70 -5.53 2.77
CA LEU A 94 -7.86 -6.58 3.34
C LEU A 94 -6.46 -6.52 2.73
N VAL A 95 -5.46 -6.36 3.59
CA VAL A 95 -4.06 -6.64 3.26
C VAL A 95 -3.73 -7.99 3.85
N GLU A 96 -3.46 -8.99 3.01
CA GLU A 96 -3.14 -10.34 3.49
C GLU A 96 -1.74 -10.41 4.14
N LYS A 97 -1.33 -11.60 4.57
CA LYS A 97 -0.07 -11.82 5.28
C LYS A 97 1.16 -11.66 4.38
N ASN A 98 2.31 -11.39 5.00
CA ASN A 98 3.61 -11.30 4.33
C ASN A 98 3.64 -10.24 3.20
N VAL A 99 2.90 -9.15 3.35
CA VAL A 99 2.84 -8.05 2.37
C VAL A 99 3.83 -6.95 2.72
N PHE A 100 4.44 -6.36 1.69
CA PHE A 100 5.23 -5.14 1.81
C PHE A 100 4.54 -3.97 1.09
N ILE A 101 4.19 -2.93 1.83
CA ILE A 101 3.66 -1.68 1.28
C ILE A 101 4.80 -0.67 1.22
N GLY A 102 5.13 -0.22 0.01
CA GLY A 102 6.18 0.76 -0.23
C GLY A 102 5.88 2.12 0.39
N ALA A 103 6.95 2.90 0.61
CA ALA A 103 6.83 4.26 1.13
C ALA A 103 5.93 5.13 0.23
N ASN A 104 5.11 5.99 0.85
CA ASN A 104 4.14 6.86 0.20
C ASN A 104 3.12 6.17 -0.74
N ALA A 105 3.01 4.84 -0.73
CA ALA A 105 2.02 4.15 -1.53
C ALA A 105 0.60 4.46 -1.02
N VAL A 106 -0.37 4.55 -1.94
CA VAL A 106 -1.79 4.78 -1.62
C VAL A 106 -2.59 3.53 -1.98
N VAL A 107 -2.88 2.70 -0.99
CA VAL A 107 -3.56 1.41 -1.15
C VAL A 107 -5.06 1.59 -0.90
N VAL A 108 -5.85 1.32 -1.94
CA VAL A 108 -7.31 1.52 -1.96
C VAL A 108 -8.07 0.27 -2.43
N ARG A 109 -7.39 -0.87 -2.51
CA ARG A 109 -7.90 -2.19 -2.92
C ARG A 109 -7.24 -3.27 -2.09
N ASP A 110 -7.87 -4.43 -2.02
CA ASP A 110 -7.32 -5.60 -1.35
C ASP A 110 -5.95 -5.99 -1.94
N VAL A 111 -5.08 -6.49 -1.07
CA VAL A 111 -3.69 -6.85 -1.40
C VAL A 111 -3.47 -8.33 -1.09
N PRO A 112 -3.15 -9.17 -2.08
CA PRO A 112 -2.95 -10.59 -1.88
C PRO A 112 -1.65 -10.92 -1.13
N GLU A 113 -1.61 -12.10 -0.52
CA GLU A 113 -0.50 -12.59 0.29
C GLU A 113 0.83 -12.55 -0.46
N GLY A 114 1.92 -12.23 0.26
CA GLY A 114 3.28 -12.27 -0.29
C GLY A 114 3.57 -11.19 -1.32
N SER A 115 2.69 -10.20 -1.46
CA SER A 115 2.78 -9.16 -2.47
C SER A 115 3.53 -7.92 -2.01
N THR A 116 4.13 -7.22 -2.98
CA THR A 116 4.64 -5.85 -2.80
C THR A 116 3.72 -4.86 -3.50
N VAL A 117 3.37 -3.76 -2.81
CA VAL A 117 2.53 -2.68 -3.35
C VAL A 117 3.28 -1.36 -3.35
N VAL A 118 3.29 -0.66 -4.48
CA VAL A 118 3.99 0.62 -4.64
C VAL A 118 3.19 1.63 -5.46
N GLY A 119 3.48 2.91 -5.29
CA GLY A 119 2.93 3.99 -6.12
C GLY A 119 1.59 4.57 -5.66
N VAL A 120 1.11 5.55 -6.42
CA VAL A 120 -0.13 6.28 -6.18
C VAL A 120 -0.95 6.35 -7.48
N PRO A 121 -2.09 5.66 -7.59
CA PRO A 121 -2.60 4.64 -6.66
C PRO A 121 -1.68 3.40 -6.62
N GLY A 122 -1.71 2.69 -5.50
CA GLY A 122 -0.88 1.52 -5.25
C GLY A 122 -1.16 0.39 -6.24
N ARG A 123 -0.09 -0.17 -6.82
CA ARG A 123 -0.14 -1.33 -7.71
C ARG A 123 0.65 -2.49 -7.12
N VAL A 124 0.11 -3.69 -7.25
CA VAL A 124 0.79 -4.93 -6.89
C VAL A 124 1.85 -5.22 -7.96
N VAL A 125 3.09 -5.41 -7.53
CA VAL A 125 4.26 -5.54 -8.43
C VAL A 125 5.02 -6.86 -8.28
N ALA A 126 4.74 -7.62 -7.23
CA ALA A 126 5.37 -8.91 -6.98
C ALA A 126 4.31 -9.95 -6.58
N ALA A 127 3.58 -10.49 -7.55
CA ALA A 127 2.71 -11.65 -7.36
C ALA A 127 3.32 -12.83 -8.14
N GLY A 128 4.38 -13.45 -7.61
CA GLY A 128 5.22 -14.33 -8.45
C GLY A 128 6.21 -15.25 -7.76
N GLY A 129 5.94 -15.72 -6.54
CA GLY A 129 6.57 -16.95 -6.03
C GLY A 129 8.01 -16.84 -5.48
N ARG A 130 8.62 -15.66 -5.42
CA ARG A 130 9.79 -15.45 -4.56
C ARG A 130 9.34 -14.84 -3.24
N ARG A 131 9.24 -15.69 -2.22
CA ARG A 131 9.14 -15.25 -0.82
C ARG A 131 10.27 -14.26 -0.58
N VAL A 132 9.94 -13.04 -0.17
CA VAL A 132 10.95 -12.23 0.50
C VAL A 132 11.08 -12.84 1.89
N GLU A 133 12.10 -13.66 2.08
CA GLU A 133 12.38 -14.28 3.38
C GLU A 133 12.80 -13.16 4.35
N GLY A 134 11.93 -12.88 5.32
CA GLY A 134 12.13 -11.85 6.33
C GLY A 134 11.39 -10.54 6.05
N ILE A 135 11.43 -9.65 7.04
CA ILE A 135 10.98 -8.26 6.94
C ILE A 135 11.89 -7.58 5.92
N SER A 136 11.48 -7.52 4.65
CA SER A 136 12.19 -6.72 3.66
C SER A 136 12.10 -5.26 4.08
N LEU A 137 13.21 -4.67 4.52
CA LEU A 137 13.34 -3.24 4.78
C LEU A 137 13.96 -2.50 3.59
N ASP A 138 14.12 -3.17 2.45
CA ASP A 138 14.62 -2.57 1.24
C ASP A 138 13.54 -1.68 0.60
N HIS A 139 13.62 -0.39 0.93
CA HIS A 139 12.80 0.65 0.32
C HIS A 139 13.41 1.19 -0.99
N THR A 140 14.60 0.74 -1.38
CA THR A 140 15.36 1.30 -2.50
C THR A 140 15.15 0.53 -3.80
N HIS A 141 15.04 -0.79 -3.76
CA HIS A 141 14.91 -1.63 -4.95
C HIS A 141 13.49 -2.16 -5.12
N LEU A 142 12.56 -1.24 -5.37
CA LEU A 142 11.18 -1.59 -5.66
C LEU A 142 10.93 -1.62 -7.18
N PRO A 143 10.26 -2.65 -7.71
CA PRO A 143 9.91 -2.69 -9.13
C PRO A 143 8.98 -1.53 -9.49
N ASP A 144 9.31 -0.81 -10.56
CA ASP A 144 8.52 0.32 -11.07
C ASP A 144 7.54 -0.14 -12.17
N PRO A 145 6.23 -0.22 -11.88
CA PRO A 145 5.23 -0.68 -12.84
C PRO A 145 5.02 0.32 -13.98
N ILE A 146 5.32 1.61 -13.76
CA ILE A 146 5.19 2.66 -14.77
C ILE A 146 6.33 2.53 -15.76
N ALA A 147 7.58 2.44 -15.28
CA ALA A 147 8.73 2.20 -16.14
C ALA A 147 8.54 0.94 -17.00
N LYS A 148 8.03 -0.16 -16.41
CA LYS A 148 7.76 -1.39 -17.17
C LYS A 148 6.69 -1.20 -18.25
N SER A 149 5.66 -0.43 -17.95
CA SER A 149 4.59 -0.12 -18.91
C SER A 149 5.11 0.79 -20.04
N LEU A 150 6.00 1.75 -19.74
CA LEU A 150 6.65 2.60 -20.73
C LEU A 150 7.58 1.81 -21.65
N GLU A 151 8.35 0.86 -21.11
CA GLU A 151 9.17 -0.06 -21.94
C GLU A 151 8.30 -0.85 -22.94
N VAL A 152 7.16 -1.37 -22.49
CA VAL A 152 6.23 -2.12 -23.35
C VAL A 152 5.64 -1.22 -24.43
N LEU A 153 5.20 -0.01 -24.06
CA LEU A 153 4.66 0.96 -25.02
C LEU A 153 5.72 1.40 -26.05
N GLN A 154 6.96 1.63 -25.63
CA GLN A 154 8.04 1.98 -26.56
C GLN A 154 8.27 0.84 -27.55
N HIS A 155 8.30 -0.40 -27.07
CA HIS A 155 8.43 -1.56 -27.94
C HIS A 155 7.27 -1.68 -28.95
N GLU A 156 6.03 -1.43 -28.53
CA GLU A 156 4.88 -1.42 -29.45
C GLU A 156 4.97 -0.29 -30.49
N ILE A 157 5.45 0.89 -30.09
CA ILE A 157 5.69 2.00 -31.03
C ILE A 157 6.74 1.60 -32.07
N ASP A 158 7.86 1.01 -31.65
CA ASP A 158 8.92 0.58 -32.57
C ASP A 158 8.39 -0.44 -33.59
N VAL A 159 7.59 -1.42 -33.14
CA VAL A 159 6.95 -2.42 -34.02
C VAL A 159 5.99 -1.77 -35.02
N ILE A 160 5.20 -0.78 -34.59
CA ILE A 160 4.27 -0.06 -35.47
C ILE A 160 5.04 0.80 -36.48
N GLU A 161 6.11 1.48 -36.06
CA GLU A 161 6.94 2.29 -36.96
C GLU A 161 7.56 1.45 -38.08
N ASP A 162 8.06 0.26 -37.75
CA ASP A 162 8.64 -0.65 -38.74
C ASP A 162 7.58 -1.19 -39.70
N ALA A 163 6.39 -1.57 -39.20
CA ALA A 163 5.27 -1.96 -40.06
C ALA A 163 4.83 -0.84 -41.02
N ILE A 164 4.83 0.42 -40.57
CA ILE A 164 4.52 1.59 -41.41
C ILE A 164 5.58 1.80 -42.49
N LYS A 165 6.87 1.64 -42.16
CA LYS A 165 7.98 1.75 -43.14
C LYS A 165 7.84 0.69 -44.24
N ASP A 166 7.59 -0.56 -43.85
CA ASP A 166 7.40 -1.67 -44.79
C ASP A 166 6.21 -1.43 -45.72
N HIS A 167 5.08 -0.96 -45.17
CA HIS A 167 3.90 -0.68 -45.96
C HIS A 167 4.11 0.49 -46.94
N ARG A 168 4.78 1.56 -46.52
CA ARG A 168 5.17 2.67 -47.41
C ARG A 168 6.08 2.20 -48.55
N GLY A 169 7.07 1.37 -48.25
CA GLY A 169 7.94 0.77 -49.26
C GLY A 169 7.18 -0.04 -50.31
N SER A 170 6.15 -0.80 -49.89
CA SER A 170 5.29 -1.55 -50.80
C SER A 170 4.42 -0.65 -51.71
N ILE A 171 3.89 0.45 -51.17
CA ILE A 171 3.11 1.44 -51.95
C ILE A 171 3.98 2.11 -53.00
N ASP A 172 5.19 2.54 -52.62
CA ASP A 172 6.10 3.22 -53.53
C ASP A 172 6.62 2.28 -54.64
N ALA A 173 6.80 1.00 -54.34
CA ALA A 173 7.11 -0.02 -55.35
C ALA A 173 5.95 -0.24 -56.34
N LYS A 174 4.70 -0.23 -55.87
CA LYS A 174 3.51 -0.34 -56.74
C LYS A 174 3.28 0.88 -57.63
N LYS A 175 3.70 2.07 -57.22
CA LYS A 175 3.61 3.30 -58.04
C LYS A 175 4.65 3.40 -59.16
N LYS A 176 5.74 2.62 -59.08
CA LYS A 176 6.83 2.62 -60.06
C LYS A 176 6.65 1.60 -61.19
N ASN A 177 5.67 0.70 -61.07
CA ASN A 177 5.20 -0.19 -62.13
C ASN A 177 3.92 0.36 -62.77
#